data_AF-A0A1Q3A7H5-F1
#
_entry.id   AF-A0A1Q3A7H5-F1
#
_cell.length_a   1.000
_cell.length_b   1.000
_cell.length_c   1.000
_cell.angle_alpha   90.00
_cell.angle_beta   90.00
_cell.angle_gamma   90.00
#
_symmetry.space_group_name_H-M   'P 1'
#
loop_
_entity.id
_entity.type
_entity.pdbx_description
1 polymer ?
#
loop_
_entity_poly.entity_id
_entity_poly.type
_entity_poly.pdbx_seq_one_letter_code
_entity_poly.pdbx_strand_id
1 'polypeptide(L)'
;MTMNKSQAEKFRDVHLNHKYNLIHMLPSTEVPALSGFYLKSFYNGTKRYRLRLPESIVEPDVKFCGSCGAVRIPLFNTDMSITESNFEDLGESIRTLQYTCLHCKNQAQLAPTKVQKQMPESVQQSVEPKKEEQKQDKVNKKTSSARERAKKRKKSTLSNMLSQKNEEKKSKSFSLSLESMIQND
;
A
#
# COMPACT_ATOMS: atom_id res chain seq x y z
N MET A 1 40.98 21.72 8.41
CA MET A 1 39.69 22.27 8.90
C MET A 1 38.73 21.11 9.11
N THR A 2 38.37 20.83 10.35
CA THR A 2 37.42 19.76 10.72
C THR A 2 36.00 20.30 10.63
N MET A 3 35.15 19.69 9.80
CA MET A 3 33.75 20.06 9.66
C MET A 3 32.97 19.74 10.94
N ASN A 4 32.02 20.59 11.33
CA ASN A 4 31.15 20.32 12.48
C ASN A 4 30.35 19.02 12.25
N LYS A 5 30.24 18.16 13.27
CA LYS A 5 29.56 16.86 13.19
C LYS A 5 28.12 16.99 12.68
N SER A 6 27.37 17.98 13.16
CA SER A 6 25.97 18.21 12.74
C SER A 6 25.87 18.64 11.27
N GLN A 7 26.84 19.41 10.79
CA GLN A 7 26.92 19.80 9.38
C GLN A 7 27.32 18.61 8.49
N ALA A 8 28.22 17.76 8.98
CA ALA A 8 28.62 16.54 8.29
C ALA A 8 27.46 15.55 8.14
N GLU A 9 26.63 15.39 9.17
CA GLU A 9 25.42 14.55 9.13
C GLU A 9 24.38 15.11 8.14
N LYS A 10 24.09 16.42 8.20
CA LYS A 10 23.21 17.07 7.23
C LYS A 10 23.72 16.93 5.80
N PHE A 11 25.01 17.12 5.59
CA PHE A 11 25.63 16.97 4.28
C PHE A 11 25.50 15.54 3.77
N ARG A 12 25.76 14.53 4.62
CA ARG A 12 25.57 13.12 4.28
C ARG A 12 24.16 12.85 3.78
N ASP A 13 23.15 13.32 4.52
CA ASP A 13 21.75 13.03 4.21
C ASP A 13 21.33 13.71 2.89
N VAL A 14 21.71 14.98 2.69
CA VAL A 14 21.49 15.71 1.42
C VAL A 14 22.20 15.03 0.26
N HIS A 15 23.46 14.63 0.44
CA HIS A 15 24.26 13.98 -0.58
C HIS A 15 23.69 12.63 -1.02
N LEU A 16 23.25 11.81 -0.07
CA LEU A 16 22.63 10.51 -0.38
C LEU A 16 21.25 10.69 -1.02
N ASN A 17 20.44 11.61 -0.52
CA ASN A 17 19.13 11.92 -1.10
C ASN A 17 19.27 12.41 -2.55
N HIS A 18 20.24 13.29 -2.81
CA HIS A 18 20.54 13.75 -4.16
C HIS A 18 20.90 12.60 -5.11
N LYS A 19 21.81 11.70 -4.70
CA LYS A 19 22.17 10.51 -5.50
C LYS A 19 20.96 9.62 -5.78
N TYR A 20 20.12 9.42 -4.77
CA TYR A 20 18.93 8.60 -4.91
C TYR A 20 17.92 9.22 -5.88
N ASN A 21 17.70 10.54 -5.79
CA ASN A 21 16.83 11.27 -6.70
C ASN A 21 17.33 11.19 -8.15
N LEU A 22 18.64 11.32 -8.37
CA LEU A 22 19.22 11.16 -9.72
C LEU A 22 18.85 9.81 -10.33
N ILE A 23 18.93 8.72 -9.56
CA ILE A 23 18.58 7.38 -10.07
C ILE A 23 17.11 7.29 -10.48
N HIS A 24 16.22 7.97 -9.76
CA HIS A 24 14.77 7.94 -10.02
C HIS A 24 14.34 8.87 -11.16
N MET A 25 15.16 9.87 -11.51
CA MET A 25 14.92 10.74 -12.66
C MET A 25 15.38 10.12 -13.99
N LEU A 26 16.31 9.15 -13.95
CA LEU A 26 16.88 8.55 -15.15
C LEU A 26 15.88 7.87 -16.10
N PRO A 27 14.83 7.16 -15.62
CA PRO A 27 13.83 6.58 -16.51
C PRO A 27 13.20 7.63 -17.45
N SER A 28 13.03 8.88 -17.01
CA SER A 28 12.49 9.97 -17.82
C SER A 28 13.47 10.51 -18.88
N THR A 29 14.77 10.21 -18.74
CA THR A 29 15.82 10.69 -19.67
C THR A 29 16.12 9.70 -20.79
N GLU A 30 15.46 8.54 -20.82
CA GLU A 30 15.59 7.49 -21.85
C GLU A 30 17.02 6.93 -22.06
N VAL A 31 17.98 7.24 -21.19
CA VAL A 31 19.35 6.70 -21.24
C VAL A 31 19.55 5.62 -20.15
N PRO A 32 19.22 4.34 -20.43
CA PRO A 32 19.31 3.27 -19.44
C PRO A 32 20.76 2.94 -19.04
N ALA A 33 21.75 3.22 -19.89
CA ALA A 33 23.17 2.95 -19.60
C ALA A 33 23.69 3.66 -18.35
N LEU A 34 23.11 4.81 -18.02
CA LEU A 34 23.51 5.59 -16.85
C LEU A 34 22.95 5.02 -15.54
N SER A 35 21.87 4.23 -15.59
CA SER A 35 21.18 3.74 -14.39
C SER A 35 22.10 2.91 -13.48
N GLY A 36 22.81 1.94 -14.05
CA GLY A 36 23.81 1.15 -13.31
C GLY A 36 24.96 1.99 -12.73
N PHE A 37 25.41 3.03 -13.43
CA PHE A 37 26.47 3.92 -12.95
C PHE A 37 26.02 4.71 -11.71
N TYR A 38 24.84 5.35 -11.78
CA TYR A 38 24.30 6.12 -10.67
C TYR A 38 23.90 5.23 -9.48
N LEU A 39 23.34 4.04 -9.74
CA LEU A 39 23.04 3.06 -8.71
C LEU A 39 24.31 2.61 -7.97
N LYS A 40 25.37 2.29 -8.71
CA LYS A 40 26.68 1.97 -8.12
C LYS A 40 27.25 3.14 -7.31
N SER A 41 27.10 4.37 -7.81
CA SER A 41 27.52 5.59 -7.10
C SER A 41 26.76 5.78 -5.78
N PHE A 42 25.47 5.47 -5.74
CA PHE A 42 24.65 5.50 -4.54
C PHE A 42 25.06 4.43 -3.53
N TYR A 43 25.19 3.16 -3.94
CA TYR A 43 25.64 2.09 -3.05
C TYR A 43 27.06 2.33 -2.50
N ASN A 44 27.96 2.89 -3.31
CA ASN A 44 29.29 3.29 -2.85
C ASN A 44 29.21 4.41 -1.79
N GLY A 45 28.28 5.36 -1.98
CA GLY A 45 28.00 6.41 -1.00
C GLY A 45 27.53 5.82 0.33
N THR A 46 26.51 4.96 0.30
CA THR A 46 25.95 4.36 1.53
C THR A 46 26.96 3.46 2.24
N LYS A 47 27.78 2.71 1.49
CA LYS A 47 28.89 1.91 2.02
C LYS A 47 29.94 2.78 2.73
N ARG A 48 30.33 3.93 2.15
CA ARG A 48 31.29 4.87 2.77
C ARG A 48 30.78 5.41 4.10
N TYR A 49 29.48 5.70 4.18
CA TYR A 49 28.85 6.19 5.42
C TYR A 49 28.42 5.08 6.39
N ARG A 50 28.69 3.80 6.06
CA ARG A 50 28.32 2.62 6.86
C ARG A 50 26.83 2.56 7.21
N LEU A 51 25.98 3.02 6.30
CA LEU A 51 24.53 2.98 6.48
C LEU A 51 23.97 1.64 6.00
N ARG A 52 23.09 1.03 6.79
CA ARG A 52 22.29 -0.12 6.35
C ARG A 52 21.06 0.38 5.61
N LEU A 53 20.90 -0.08 4.38
CA LEU A 53 19.73 0.18 3.56
C LEU A 53 18.66 -0.90 3.79
N PRO A 54 17.37 -0.59 3.60
CA PRO A 54 16.30 -1.58 3.58
C PRO A 54 16.51 -2.64 2.50
N GLU A 55 16.07 -3.88 2.77
CA GLU A 55 16.17 -5.03 1.86
C GLU A 55 15.51 -4.75 0.52
N SER A 56 14.38 -4.04 0.50
CA SER A 56 13.69 -3.63 -0.73
C SER A 56 14.54 -2.82 -1.72
N ILE A 57 15.62 -2.18 -1.26
CA ILE A 57 16.55 -1.39 -2.08
C ILE A 57 17.81 -2.20 -2.42
N VAL A 58 18.22 -3.12 -1.55
CA VAL A 58 19.48 -3.87 -1.67
C VAL A 58 19.30 -5.15 -2.46
N GLU A 59 18.17 -5.83 -2.29
CA GLU A 59 17.90 -7.09 -2.94
C GLU A 59 17.88 -6.92 -4.46
N PRO A 60 18.62 -7.78 -5.18
CA PRO A 60 18.62 -7.76 -6.63
C PRO A 60 17.20 -8.04 -7.13
N ASP A 61 16.80 -7.35 -8.20
CA ASP A 61 15.55 -7.58 -8.91
C ASP A 61 14.24 -7.27 -8.16
N VAL A 62 14.30 -6.69 -6.96
CA VAL A 62 13.12 -6.16 -6.27
C VAL A 62 12.76 -4.78 -6.82
N LYS A 63 13.58 -3.78 -6.51
CA LYS A 63 13.36 -2.39 -6.94
C LYS A 63 14.16 -2.01 -8.18
N PHE A 64 15.37 -2.50 -8.30
CA PHE A 64 16.25 -2.25 -9.43
C PHE A 64 16.47 -3.53 -10.21
N CYS A 65 16.64 -3.43 -11.52
CA CYS A 65 17.05 -4.56 -12.34
C CYS A 65 18.48 -5.00 -11.95
N GLY A 66 18.67 -6.28 -11.65
CA GLY A 66 19.97 -6.86 -11.31
C GLY A 66 20.99 -6.81 -12.45
N SER A 67 20.52 -6.76 -13.71
CA SER A 67 21.38 -6.67 -14.89
C SER A 67 21.78 -5.24 -15.22
N CYS A 68 20.82 -4.36 -15.52
CA CYS A 68 21.13 -2.99 -15.98
C CYS A 68 21.13 -1.92 -14.88
N GLY A 69 20.59 -2.20 -13.69
CA GLY A 69 20.48 -1.22 -12.60
C GLY A 69 19.36 -0.19 -12.75
N ALA A 70 18.48 -0.33 -13.74
CA ALA A 70 17.33 0.55 -13.93
C ALA A 70 16.28 0.34 -12.82
N VAL A 71 15.64 1.43 -12.37
CA VAL A 71 14.49 1.38 -11.46
C VAL A 71 13.34 0.68 -12.17
N ARG A 72 12.71 -0.30 -11.53
CA ARG A 72 11.54 -0.98 -12.08
C ARG A 72 10.29 -0.13 -11.85
N ILE A 73 9.73 0.37 -12.95
CA ILE A 73 8.48 1.12 -12.99
C ILE A 73 7.49 0.31 -13.83
N PRO A 74 6.45 -0.25 -13.20
CA PRO A 74 5.37 -0.93 -13.89
C PRO A 74 4.81 -0.10 -15.05
N LEU A 75 4.51 -0.76 -16.17
CA LEU A 75 3.90 -0.15 -17.37
C LEU A 75 4.77 0.88 -18.09
N PHE A 76 6.00 1.14 -17.62
CA PHE A 76 6.93 2.07 -18.27
C PHE A 76 8.18 1.36 -18.79
N ASN A 77 8.92 0.68 -17.91
CA ASN A 77 10.15 -0.01 -18.28
C ASN A 77 10.20 -1.47 -17.79
N THR A 78 9.11 -1.94 -17.20
CA THR A 78 8.97 -3.28 -16.66
C THR A 78 7.59 -3.82 -16.95
N ASP A 79 7.54 -5.00 -17.58
CA ASP A 79 6.33 -5.78 -17.76
C ASP A 79 6.15 -6.73 -16.57
N MET A 80 4.89 -6.91 -16.15
CA MET A 80 4.53 -7.80 -15.06
C MET A 80 3.59 -8.87 -15.59
N SER A 81 3.93 -10.13 -15.37
CA SER A 81 3.09 -11.27 -15.71
C SER A 81 3.02 -12.24 -14.55
N ILE A 82 1.88 -12.92 -14.40
CA ILE A 82 1.73 -14.01 -13.44
C ILE A 82 1.98 -15.31 -14.21
N THR A 83 2.96 -16.07 -13.76
CA THR A 83 3.24 -17.41 -14.28
C THR A 83 2.71 -18.46 -13.32
N GLU A 84 2.02 -19.46 -13.86
CA GLU A 84 1.55 -20.61 -13.11
C GLU A 84 2.37 -21.83 -13.52
N SER A 85 3.10 -22.42 -12.59
CA SER A 85 3.75 -23.72 -12.79
C SER A 85 2.91 -24.79 -12.09
N ASN A 86 2.38 -25.72 -12.88
CA ASN A 86 1.65 -26.87 -12.36
C ASN A 86 2.65 -28.00 -12.14
N PHE A 87 2.77 -28.50 -10.90
CA PHE A 87 3.46 -29.74 -10.63
C PHE A 87 2.41 -30.86 -10.63
N GLU A 88 2.36 -31.64 -11.70
CA GLU A 88 1.34 -32.68 -11.91
C GLU A 88 1.38 -33.77 -10.82
N ASP A 89 2.53 -33.97 -10.18
CA ASP A 89 2.72 -35.02 -9.17
C ASP A 89 2.08 -34.74 -7.80
N LEU A 90 1.68 -33.49 -7.50
CA LEU A 90 1.21 -33.09 -6.15
C LEU A 90 -0.10 -32.28 -6.14
N GLY A 91 -0.67 -31.93 -7.30
CA GLY A 91 -1.87 -31.10 -7.38
C GLY A 91 -1.66 -29.65 -6.89
N GLU A 92 -0.42 -29.24 -6.61
CA GLU A 92 -0.05 -27.90 -6.22
C GLU A 92 0.27 -27.05 -7.46
N SER A 93 -0.41 -25.91 -7.61
CA SER A 93 -0.03 -24.87 -8.59
C SER A 93 0.72 -23.76 -7.88
N ILE A 94 1.92 -23.46 -8.36
CA ILE A 94 2.71 -22.35 -7.85
C ILE A 94 2.47 -21.15 -8.74
N ARG A 95 1.95 -20.06 -8.15
CA ARG A 95 1.81 -18.77 -8.82
C ARG A 95 3.01 -17.89 -8.48
N THR A 96 3.73 -17.46 -9.50
CA THR A 96 4.90 -16.58 -9.39
C THR A 96 4.66 -15.29 -10.15
N LEU A 97 4.94 -14.17 -9.50
CA LEU A 97 4.95 -12.87 -10.16
C LEU A 97 6.30 -12.71 -10.87
N GLN A 98 6.25 -12.60 -12.19
CA GLN A 98 7.41 -12.41 -13.03
C GLN A 98 7.46 -10.97 -13.54
N TYR A 99 8.63 -10.37 -13.41
CA TYR A 99 8.96 -9.06 -13.93
C TYR A 99 9.95 -9.19 -15.08
N THR A 100 9.68 -8.51 -16.19
CA THR A 100 10.58 -8.46 -17.35
C THR A 100 11.00 -7.03 -17.60
N CYS A 101 12.31 -6.75 -17.56
CA CYS A 101 12.84 -5.41 -17.84
C CYS A 101 12.85 -5.16 -19.36
N LEU A 102 12.24 -4.06 -19.82
CA LEU A 102 12.17 -3.71 -21.24
C LEU A 102 13.55 -3.32 -21.83
N HIS A 103 14.47 -2.80 -21.02
CA HIS A 103 15.78 -2.36 -21.50
C HIS A 103 16.77 -3.50 -21.78
N CYS A 104 16.79 -4.53 -20.92
CA CYS A 104 17.79 -5.60 -20.99
C CYS A 104 17.18 -7.01 -21.12
N LYS A 105 15.84 -7.11 -21.12
CA LYS A 105 15.08 -8.37 -21.16
C LYS A 105 15.37 -9.33 -19.99
N ASN A 106 16.00 -8.83 -18.92
CA ASN A 106 16.21 -9.62 -17.71
C ASN A 106 14.86 -9.95 -17.05
N GLN A 107 14.71 -11.21 -16.68
CA GLN A 107 13.51 -11.72 -16.03
C GLN A 107 13.82 -12.00 -14.57
N ALA A 108 12.94 -11.57 -13.68
CA ALA A 108 13.04 -11.94 -12.28
C ALA A 108 11.69 -12.35 -11.72
N GLN A 109 11.73 -13.38 -10.89
CA GLN A 109 10.55 -13.92 -10.23
C GLN A 109 10.59 -13.51 -8.76
N LEU A 110 9.51 -12.88 -8.30
CA LEU A 110 9.29 -12.62 -6.89
C LEU A 110 8.53 -13.79 -6.27
N ALA A 111 8.87 -14.08 -5.01
CA ALA A 111 8.69 -15.38 -4.37
C ALA A 111 7.35 -16.08 -4.68
N PRO A 112 7.38 -17.40 -4.95
CA PRO A 112 6.20 -18.18 -5.26
C PRO A 112 5.19 -18.20 -4.11
N THR A 113 3.94 -17.82 -4.40
CA THR A 113 2.82 -18.17 -3.51
C THR A 113 2.30 -19.54 -3.92
N LYS A 114 2.37 -20.52 -3.03
CA LYS A 114 1.70 -21.81 -3.22
C LYS A 114 0.19 -21.57 -3.22
N VAL A 115 -0.49 -21.93 -4.30
CA VAL A 115 -1.95 -21.90 -4.38
C VAL A 115 -2.42 -23.34 -4.45
N GLN A 116 -3.11 -23.79 -3.39
CA GLN A 116 -3.88 -25.02 -3.48
C GLN A 116 -5.06 -24.74 -4.42
N LYS A 117 -5.17 -25.52 -5.50
CA LYS A 117 -6.39 -25.52 -6.32
C LYS A 117 -7.51 -26.04 -5.43
N GLN A 118 -8.36 -25.13 -4.93
CA GLN A 118 -9.71 -25.54 -4.54
C GLN A 118 -10.38 -25.95 -5.83
N MET A 119 -10.57 -27.26 -6.02
CA MET A 119 -11.45 -27.75 -7.08
C MET A 119 -12.79 -27.05 -6.90
N PRO A 120 -13.34 -26.40 -7.93
CA PRO A 120 -14.74 -26.02 -7.88
C PRO A 120 -15.53 -27.32 -7.88
N GLU A 121 -15.94 -27.79 -6.70
CA GLU A 121 -17.06 -28.71 -6.60
C GLU A 121 -18.21 -28.01 -7.32
N SER A 122 -18.58 -28.57 -8.47
CA SER A 122 -19.73 -28.14 -9.25
C SER A 122 -20.96 -28.37 -8.39
N VAL A 123 -21.28 -27.42 -7.52
CA VAL A 123 -22.60 -27.30 -6.93
C VAL A 123 -23.51 -26.82 -8.07
N GLN A 124 -23.97 -27.78 -8.87
CA GLN A 124 -25.17 -27.61 -9.69
C GLN A 124 -26.33 -27.39 -8.72
N GLN A 125 -26.47 -26.15 -8.23
CA GLN A 125 -27.72 -25.71 -7.63
C GLN A 125 -28.72 -25.50 -8.77
N SER A 126 -29.37 -26.60 -9.15
CA SER A 126 -30.65 -26.57 -9.85
C SER A 126 -31.63 -25.80 -8.97
N VAL A 127 -31.93 -24.56 -9.34
CA VAL A 127 -32.98 -23.76 -8.70
C VAL A 127 -34.28 -24.13 -9.39
N GLU A 128 -35.00 -25.10 -8.83
CA GLU A 128 -36.42 -25.27 -9.15
C GLU A 128 -37.22 -24.08 -8.62
N PRO A 129 -38.12 -23.48 -9.42
CA PRO A 129 -38.97 -22.39 -8.94
C PRO A 129 -40.09 -22.96 -8.07
N LYS A 130 -39.96 -22.84 -6.74
CA LYS A 130 -41.06 -23.10 -5.83
C LYS A 130 -42.10 -21.99 -5.94
N LYS A 131 -43.32 -22.42 -6.28
CA LYS A 131 -44.56 -21.64 -6.34
C LYS A 131 -44.79 -20.83 -5.06
N GLU A 132 -45.28 -19.61 -5.26
CA GLU A 132 -45.80 -18.73 -4.22
C GLU A 132 -47.01 -19.37 -3.54
N GLU A 133 -46.96 -19.50 -2.21
CA GLU A 133 -48.16 -19.56 -1.38
C GLU A 133 -48.08 -18.47 -0.31
N GLN A 134 -49.02 -17.54 -0.42
CA GLN A 134 -49.30 -16.49 0.54
C GLN A 134 -49.83 -17.11 1.84
N LYS A 135 -49.24 -16.77 2.99
CA LYS A 135 -49.97 -16.69 4.27
C LYS A 135 -49.51 -15.48 5.09
N GLN A 136 -50.51 -14.72 5.51
CA GLN A 136 -50.46 -13.53 6.33
C GLN A 136 -50.08 -13.84 7.79
N ASP A 137 -49.76 -12.76 8.51
CA ASP A 137 -49.89 -12.57 9.96
C ASP A 137 -48.81 -13.11 10.90
N LYS A 138 -47.90 -12.22 11.35
CA LYS A 138 -48.03 -11.51 12.65
C LYS A 138 -46.78 -10.69 12.96
N VAL A 139 -47.01 -9.40 13.19
CA VAL A 139 -46.06 -8.45 13.75
C VAL A 139 -45.62 -8.93 15.14
N ASN A 140 -44.32 -9.12 15.33
CA ASN A 140 -43.72 -9.10 16.67
C ASN A 140 -42.45 -8.24 16.69
N LYS A 141 -42.60 -7.08 17.33
CA LYS A 141 -41.56 -6.11 17.71
C LYS A 141 -40.50 -6.78 18.60
N LYS A 142 -39.23 -6.86 18.14
CA LYS A 142 -38.01 -6.85 18.96
C LYS A 142 -36.89 -6.13 18.18
N THR A 143 -36.75 -4.81 18.38
CA THR A 143 -35.73 -4.11 19.19
C THR A 143 -34.45 -3.67 18.42
N SER A 144 -34.52 -2.41 17.96
CA SER A 144 -33.50 -1.34 17.85
C SER A 144 -32.11 -1.57 17.20
N SER A 145 -31.46 -2.73 17.28
CA SER A 145 -30.03 -2.82 16.93
C SER A 145 -29.75 -2.76 15.42
N ALA A 146 -30.61 -3.37 14.59
CA ALA A 146 -30.46 -3.34 13.14
C ALA A 146 -30.75 -1.96 12.54
N ARG A 147 -31.73 -1.24 13.11
CA ARG A 147 -32.11 0.12 12.68
C ARG A 147 -31.03 1.15 13.06
N GLU A 148 -30.36 0.97 14.20
CA GLU A 148 -29.21 1.80 14.59
C GLU A 148 -27.97 1.55 13.74
N ARG A 149 -27.66 0.30 13.39
CA ARG A 149 -26.55 0.00 12.46
C ARG A 149 -26.78 0.60 11.08
N ALA A 150 -28.01 0.53 10.57
CA ALA A 150 -28.36 1.16 9.29
C ALA A 150 -28.23 2.69 9.33
N LYS A 151 -28.58 3.33 10.46
CA LYS A 151 -28.37 4.78 10.64
C LYS A 151 -26.89 5.15 10.77
N LYS A 152 -26.06 4.35 11.46
CA LYS A 152 -24.59 4.58 11.56
C LYS A 152 -23.91 4.48 10.19
N ARG A 153 -24.34 3.55 9.33
CA ARG A 153 -23.81 3.40 7.97
C ARG A 153 -24.16 4.57 7.05
N LYS A 154 -25.25 5.32 7.32
CA LYS A 154 -25.65 6.52 6.55
C LYS A 154 -24.94 7.81 6.99
N LYS A 155 -24.08 7.77 8.03
CA LYS A 155 -23.32 8.93 8.52
C LYS A 155 -21.90 9.05 7.92
N SER A 156 -21.52 8.20 6.97
CA SER A 156 -20.16 8.20 6.41
C SER A 156 -19.89 9.28 5.35
N THR A 157 -20.86 10.14 5.05
CA THR A 157 -20.70 11.25 4.10
C THR A 157 -20.14 12.48 4.83
N LEU A 158 -19.09 13.09 4.27
CA LEU A 158 -18.34 14.23 4.83
C LEU A 158 -19.23 15.37 5.33
N SER A 159 -20.34 15.64 4.64
CA SER A 159 -21.34 16.66 5.01
C SER A 159 -22.00 16.40 6.38
N ASN A 160 -22.21 15.13 6.76
CA ASN A 160 -22.80 14.76 8.05
C ASN A 160 -21.79 14.81 9.20
N MET A 161 -20.49 14.63 8.93
CA MET A 161 -19.44 14.83 9.93
C MET A 161 -19.22 16.31 10.24
N LEU A 162 -19.34 17.19 9.24
CA LEU A 162 -19.18 18.63 9.42
C LEU A 162 -20.34 19.26 10.20
N SER A 163 -21.58 18.84 9.94
CA SER A 163 -22.74 19.33 10.69
C SER A 163 -22.68 18.92 12.17
N GLN A 164 -22.33 17.67 12.46
CA GLN A 164 -22.22 17.19 13.85
C GLN A 164 -21.10 17.91 14.62
N LYS A 165 -19.94 18.18 13.98
CA LYS A 165 -18.84 18.96 14.59
C LYS A 165 -19.21 20.42 14.82
N ASN A 166 -20.08 21.00 14.01
CA ASN A 166 -20.55 22.37 14.19
C ASN A 166 -21.62 22.49 15.29
N GLU A 167 -22.46 21.48 15.47
CA GLU A 167 -23.42 21.41 16.59
C GLU A 167 -22.71 21.21 17.93
N GLU A 168 -21.69 20.35 18.00
CA GLU A 168 -20.87 20.15 19.21
C GLU A 168 -20.08 21.41 19.62
N LYS A 169 -19.73 22.28 18.66
CA LYS A 169 -19.12 23.58 18.95
C LYS A 169 -20.12 24.60 19.46
N LYS A 170 -21.39 24.55 19.02
CA LYS A 170 -22.47 25.41 19.53
C LYS A 170 -22.97 24.97 20.91
N SER A 171 -22.93 23.68 21.25
CA SER A 171 -23.33 23.19 22.58
C SER A 171 -22.28 23.42 23.67
N LYS A 172 -21.03 23.72 23.31
CA LYS A 172 -19.95 24.09 24.24
C LYS A 172 -19.88 25.58 24.58
N SER A 173 -20.76 26.41 24.00
CA SER A 173 -20.77 27.86 24.26
C SER A 173 -21.81 28.32 25.28
N PHE A 174 -22.35 27.43 26.13
CA PHE A 174 -23.22 27.81 27.23
C PHE A 174 -22.51 27.68 28.59
N SER A 175 -22.23 28.86 29.15
CA SER A 175 -21.93 29.22 30.56
C SER A 175 -20.73 28.58 31.27
N LEU A 176 -19.59 29.25 31.18
CA LEU A 176 -18.71 29.46 32.34
C LEU A 176 -18.54 30.98 32.52
N SER A 177 -19.49 31.59 33.23
CA SER A 177 -19.35 32.97 33.69
C SER A 177 -18.30 33.02 34.80
N LEU A 178 -17.34 33.94 34.68
CA LEU A 178 -16.21 34.18 35.59
C LEU A 178 -16.60 34.65 37.01
N GLU A 179 -17.89 34.73 37.34
CA GLU A 179 -18.39 35.30 38.59
C GLU A 179 -18.29 34.33 39.79
N SER A 180 -18.13 33.02 39.57
CA SER A 180 -18.09 32.02 40.64
C SER A 180 -16.70 31.75 41.24
N MET A 181 -15.67 32.49 40.84
CA MET A 181 -14.30 32.36 41.37
C MET A 181 -13.86 33.53 42.26
N ILE A 182 -14.68 34.56 42.45
CA ILE A 182 -14.33 35.78 43.23
C ILE A 182 -15.07 35.85 44.59
N GLN A 183 -16.03 34.97 44.87
CA GLN A 183 -16.71 34.91 46.17
C GLN A 183 -16.24 33.70 46.98
N ASN A 184 -15.03 33.77 47.51
CA ASN A 184 -14.57 33.06 48.70
C ASN A 184 -13.27 33.75 49.16
N ASP A 185 -13.43 34.98 49.66
CA ASP A 185 -12.58 35.56 50.71
C ASP A 185 -13.34 35.46 52.03
#